data_AF-A0A1F2SZA5-F1
#
_entry.id   AF-A0A1F2SZA5-F1
#
_cell.length_a   1.000
_cell.length_b   1.000
_cell.length_c   1.000
_cell.angle_alpha   90.00
_cell.angle_beta   90.00
_cell.angle_gamma   90.00
#
_symmetry.space_group_name_H-M   'P 1'
#
loop_
_entity.id
_entity.type
_entity.pdbx_description
1 polymer ?
#
loop_
_entity_poly.entity_id
_entity_poly.type
_entity_poly.pdbx_seq_one_letter_code
_entity_poly.pdbx_strand_id
1 'polypeptide(L)'
;MASDFLFAIELSDEPASDRMLADLTAAVFAHVGLAQGTVAEVNGALRQALAGGAAQGRCRVRFQAASGTLSVAAACDGGAEWQMKRRLP
;
A
#
# COMPACT_ATOMS: atom_id res chain seq x y z
N MET A 1 -10.71 2.30 18.30
CA MET A 1 -11.27 1.47 17.20
C MET A 1 -10.88 2.15 15.91
N ALA A 2 -10.04 1.51 15.10
CA ALA A 2 -9.78 2.01 13.74
C ALA A 2 -11.09 2.00 12.95
N SER A 3 -11.38 3.09 12.24
CA SER A 3 -12.55 3.17 11.38
C SER A 3 -12.37 2.24 10.17
N ASP A 4 -13.44 1.57 9.77
CA ASP A 4 -13.43 0.83 8.52
C ASP A 4 -13.30 1.81 7.35
N PHE A 5 -12.36 1.55 6.44
CA PHE A 5 -12.20 2.35 5.23
C PHE A 5 -11.61 1.52 4.09
N LEU A 6 -11.80 2.05 2.89
CA LEU A 6 -11.11 1.61 1.69
C LEU A 6 -10.56 2.84 0.98
N PHE A 7 -9.27 2.80 0.67
CA PHE A 7 -8.58 3.79 -0.13
C PHE A 7 -7.85 3.07 -1.27
N ALA A 8 -8.00 3.57 -2.49
CA ALA A 8 -7.31 3.03 -3.65
C ALA A 8 -6.74 4.17 -4.49
N ILE A 9 -5.54 3.96 -5.01
CA ILE A 9 -4.86 4.91 -5.90
C ILE A 9 -4.36 4.16 -7.12
N GLU A 10 -4.48 4.82 -8.27
CA GLU A 10 -3.87 4.39 -9.51
C GLU A 10 -2.62 5.25 -9.76
N LEU A 11 -1.50 4.58 -9.97
CA LEU A 11 -0.19 5.14 -10.21
C LEU A 11 0.15 4.95 -11.68
N SER A 12 0.64 6.02 -12.28
CA SER A 12 1.38 5.95 -13.54
C SER A 12 2.85 5.66 -13.21
N ASP A 13 3.56 5.02 -14.13
CA ASP A 13 4.97 4.62 -13.96
C ASP A 13 5.90 5.84 -13.93
N GLU A 14 5.95 6.53 -12.78
CA GLU A 14 6.83 7.67 -12.54
C GLU A 14 7.55 7.54 -11.18
N PRO A 15 8.85 7.91 -11.10
CA PRO A 15 9.61 7.95 -9.84
C PRO A 15 8.98 8.84 -8.75
N ALA A 16 8.15 9.82 -9.13
CA ALA A 16 7.38 10.64 -8.20
C ALA A 16 6.38 9.82 -7.36
N SER A 17 5.93 8.68 -7.89
CA SER A 17 5.00 7.76 -7.22
C SER A 17 5.60 7.13 -5.96
N ASP A 18 6.93 6.94 -5.89
CA ASP A 18 7.58 6.29 -4.74
C ASP A 18 7.51 7.12 -3.46
N ARG A 19 7.76 8.44 -3.57
CA ARG A 19 7.67 9.35 -2.43
C ARG A 19 6.23 9.52 -1.98
N MET A 20 5.33 9.73 -2.94
CA MET A 20 3.89 9.84 -2.67
C MET A 20 3.36 8.58 -1.98
N LEU A 21 3.78 7.40 -2.42
CA LEU A 21 3.35 6.14 -1.82
C LEU A 21 3.89 5.96 -0.40
N ALA A 22 5.12 6.40 -0.14
CA ALA A 22 5.69 6.36 1.21
C ALA A 22 4.91 7.27 2.18
N ASP A 23 4.60 8.49 1.74
CA ASP A 23 3.82 9.46 2.51
C ASP A 23 2.38 8.97 2.75
N LEU A 24 1.75 8.39 1.72
CA LEU A 24 0.41 7.81 1.82
C LEU A 24 0.37 6.63 2.80
N THR A 25 1.32 5.69 2.70
CA THR A 25 1.41 4.55 3.63
C THR A 25 1.58 5.04 5.06
N ALA A 26 2.43 6.05 5.28
CA ALA A 26 2.63 6.64 6.61
C ALA A 26 1.35 7.26 7.16
N ALA A 27 0.60 8.01 6.34
CA ALA A 27 -0.68 8.62 6.72
C ALA A 27 -1.74 7.56 7.05
N VAL A 28 -1.87 6.52 6.23
CA VAL A 28 -2.80 5.41 6.48
C VAL A 28 -2.44 4.70 7.79
N PHE A 29 -1.15 4.44 8.03
CA PHE A 29 -0.69 3.72 9.22
C PHE A 29 -0.91 4.53 10.49
N ALA A 30 -0.66 5.83 10.44
CA ALA A 30 -0.99 6.74 11.54
C ALA A 30 -2.50 6.76 11.83
N HIS A 31 -3.34 6.75 10.79
CA HIS A 31 -4.79 6.72 10.94
C HIS A 31 -5.30 5.44 11.62
N VAL A 32 -4.68 4.28 11.33
CA VAL A 32 -5.03 3.00 11.95
C VAL A 32 -4.27 2.66 13.23
N GLY A 33 -3.42 3.56 13.72
CA GLY A 33 -2.64 3.38 14.95
C GLY A 33 -1.44 2.43 14.84
N LEU A 34 -0.97 2.12 13.63
CA LEU A 34 0.22 1.28 13.44
C LEU A 34 1.51 2.07 13.71
N ALA A 35 2.50 1.37 14.29
CA ALA A 35 3.79 1.96 14.63
C ALA A 35 4.61 2.32 13.38
N GLN A 36 5.39 3.40 13.48
CA GLN A 36 6.25 3.91 12.40
C GLN A 36 7.29 2.88 11.92
N GLY A 37 7.73 1.96 12.79
CA GLY A 37 8.62 0.85 12.40
C GLY A 37 8.01 -0.08 11.35
N THR A 38 6.69 -0.25 11.34
CA THR A 38 5.97 -1.08 10.36
C THR A 38 5.85 -0.38 9.00
N VAL A 39 5.93 0.95 8.95
CA VAL A 39 5.81 1.74 7.71
C VAL A 39 6.97 1.43 6.76
N ALA A 40 8.20 1.35 7.27
CA ALA A 40 9.40 1.10 6.45
C ALA A 40 9.38 -0.30 5.80
N GLU A 41 9.00 -1.32 6.56
CA GLU A 41 8.86 -2.71 6.07
C GLU A 41 7.83 -2.78 4.94
N VAL A 42 6.66 -2.18 5.17
CA VAL A 42 5.54 -2.22 4.22
C VAL A 42 5.85 -1.42 2.96
N ASN A 43 6.47 -0.24 3.11
CA ASN A 43 6.94 0.53 1.97
C ASN A 43 7.98 -0.22 1.15
N GLY A 44 8.90 -0.95 1.79
CA GLY A 44 9.87 -1.79 1.09
C GLY A 44 9.20 -2.89 0.27
N ALA A 45 8.24 -3.60 0.86
CA ALA A 45 7.50 -4.66 0.18
C ALA A 45 6.63 -4.12 -0.96
N LEU A 46 5.95 -2.99 -0.75
CA LEU A 46 5.18 -2.29 -1.79
C LEU A 46 6.06 -1.89 -2.97
N ARG A 47 7.23 -1.28 -2.72
CA ARG A 47 8.15 -0.89 -3.79
C ARG A 47 8.66 -2.08 -4.57
N GLN A 48 9.00 -3.19 -3.91
CA GLN A 48 9.43 -4.41 -4.61
C GLN A 48 8.30 -4.98 -5.48
N ALA A 49 7.06 -5.00 -4.97
CA ALA A 49 5.91 -5.46 -5.72
C ALA A 49 5.63 -4.60 -6.96
N LEU A 50 5.75 -3.27 -6.82
CA LEU A 50 5.53 -2.32 -7.91
C LEU A 50 6.68 -2.33 -8.91
N ALA A 51 7.94 -2.42 -8.48
CA ALA A 51 9.11 -2.43 -9.36
C ALA A 51 9.09 -3.59 -10.38
N GLY A 52 8.48 -4.73 -10.02
CA GLY A 52 8.33 -5.88 -10.94
C GLY A 52 7.26 -5.70 -12.02
N GLY A 53 6.27 -4.81 -11.80
CA GLY A 53 5.13 -4.61 -12.70
C GLY A 53 5.07 -3.22 -13.35
N ALA A 54 5.84 -2.26 -12.86
CA ALA A 54 5.80 -0.87 -13.32
C ALA A 54 6.15 -0.72 -14.81
N ALA A 55 7.10 -1.52 -15.31
CA ALA A 55 7.50 -1.53 -16.73
C ALA A 55 6.36 -1.92 -17.71
N GLN A 56 5.22 -2.39 -17.21
CA GLN A 56 4.10 -2.89 -18.02
C GLN A 56 2.87 -1.98 -18.04
N GLY A 57 2.84 -0.86 -17.28
CA GLY A 57 1.75 0.10 -17.34
C GLY A 57 1.29 0.65 -15.99
N ARG A 58 -0.03 0.78 -15.80
CA ARG A 58 -0.59 1.38 -14.57
C ARG A 58 -0.54 0.38 -13.43
N CYS A 59 -0.27 0.89 -12.23
CA CYS A 59 -0.35 0.11 -11.01
C CYS A 59 -1.44 0.64 -10.09
N ARG A 60 -2.21 -0.25 -9.48
CA ARG A 60 -3.21 0.07 -8.47
C ARG A 60 -2.70 -0.38 -7.11
N VAL A 61 -2.75 0.53 -6.13
CA VAL A 61 -2.51 0.20 -4.71
C VAL A 61 -3.80 0.41 -3.93
N ARG A 62 -4.14 -0.55 -3.08
CA ARG A 62 -5.36 -0.54 -2.26
C ARG A 62 -5.02 -0.78 -0.80
N PHE A 63 -5.57 0.07 0.06
CA PHE A 63 -5.54 -0.06 1.52
C PHE A 63 -6.97 -0.28 2.00
N GLN A 64 -7.19 -1.28 2.83
CA GLN A 64 -8.50 -1.59 3.39
C GLN A 64 -8.36 -1.92 4.87
N ALA A 65 -8.94 -1.09 5.73
CA ALA A 65 -9.18 -1.45 7.13
C ALA A 65 -10.60 -1.98 7.26
N ALA A 66 -10.74 -3.22 7.71
CA ALA A 66 -12.03 -3.83 8.00
C ALA A 66 -11.86 -4.86 9.11
N SER A 67 -12.80 -4.90 10.06
CA SER A 67 -12.84 -5.93 11.11
C SER A 67 -11.51 -6.05 11.90
N GLY A 68 -10.89 -4.91 12.23
CA GLY A 68 -9.61 -4.87 12.95
C GLY A 68 -8.41 -5.40 12.16
N THR A 69 -8.51 -5.46 10.83
CA THR A 69 -7.41 -5.89 9.95
C THR A 69 -7.19 -4.85 8.86
N LEU A 70 -5.93 -4.44 8.68
CA LEU A 70 -5.48 -3.71 7.51
C LEU A 70 -5.00 -4.71 6.44
N SER A 71 -5.62 -4.66 5.28
CA SER A 71 -5.16 -5.33 4.06
C SER A 71 -4.56 -4.29 3.13
N VAL A 72 -3.39 -4.60 2.57
CA VAL A 72 -2.75 -3.79 1.53
C VAL A 72 -2.50 -4.66 0.33
N ALA A 73 -2.91 -4.21 -0.85
CA ALA A 73 -2.73 -4.92 -2.11
C ALA A 73 -2.15 -3.99 -3.16
N ALA A 74 -1.29 -4.51 -4.02
CA ALA A 74 -0.73 -3.81 -5.16
C ALA A 74 -0.77 -4.73 -6.39
N ALA A 75 -1.26 -4.22 -7.51
CA ALA A 75 -1.31 -4.93 -8.78
C ALA A 75 -0.96 -3.97 -9.91
N CYS A 76 -0.13 -4.41 -10.85
CA CYS A 76 0.15 -3.67 -12.08
C CYS A 76 -0.46 -4.41 -13.27
N ASP A 77 -0.77 -3.68 -14.35
CA ASP A 77 -1.27 -4.26 -15.59
C ASP A 77 -0.33 -5.38 -16.07
N GLY A 78 -0.83 -6.61 -16.18
CA GLY A 78 -0.05 -7.79 -16.61
C GLY A 78 0.79 -8.47 -15.52
N GLY A 79 0.85 -7.91 -14.31
CA GLY A 79 1.57 -8.47 -13.17
C GLY A 79 0.70 -9.29 -12.21
N ALA A 80 1.34 -10.10 -11.37
CA ALA A 80 0.66 -10.78 -10.26
C ALA A 80 0.30 -9.77 -9.15
N GLU A 81 -0.88 -9.92 -8.53
CA GLU A 81 -1.24 -9.13 -7.36
C GLU A 81 -0.37 -9.53 -6.16
N TRP A 82 0.29 -8.54 -5.56
CA TRP A 82 0.89 -8.65 -4.25
C TRP A 82 -0.12 -8.23 -3.19
N GLN A 83 -0.15 -8.94 -2.06
CA GLN A 83 -0.99 -8.56 -0.93
C GLN A 83 -0.33 -8.88 0.41
N MET A 84 -0.71 -8.11 1.43
CA MET A 84 -0.41 -8.38 2.82
C MET A 84 -1.59 -8.08 3.74
N LYS A 85 -1.58 -8.67 4.93
CA LYS A 85 -2.57 -8.42 5.97
C LYS A 85 -1.90 -8.21 7.32
N ARG A 86 -2.41 -7.27 8.11
CA ARG A 86 -1.94 -6.94 9.46
C ARG A 86 -3.14 -6.75 10.38
N ARG A 87 -3.05 -7.28 11.60
CA ARG A 87 -4.01 -6.93 12.65
C ARG A 87 -3.75 -5.50 13.12
N LEU A 88 -4.83 -4.79 13.39
CA LEU A 88 -4.80 -3.46 13.96
C LEU A 88 -4.79 -3.55 15.50
N PRO A 89 -4.23 -2.53 16.17
CA PRO A 89 -4.25 -2.43 17.63
C PRO A 89 -5.68 -2.29 18.20
#